data_AF-A0A150MHF9-F1
#
_entry.id   AF-A0A150MHF9-F1
#
_cell.length_a   1.000
_cell.length_b   1.000
_cell.length_c   1.000
_cell.angle_alpha   90.00
_cell.angle_beta   90.00
_cell.angle_gamma   90.00
#
_symmetry.space_group_name_H-M   'P 1'
#
loop_
_entity.id
_entity.type
_entity.pdbx_description
1 polymer ?
#
loop_
_entity_poly.entity_id
_entity_poly.type
_entity_poly.pdbx_seq_one_letter_code
_entity_poly.pdbx_strand_id
1 'polypeptide(L)'
;MKDATLHMTKKIEGEAIDRIPKSSNSSIKGTGKAKFSTNNLPKDPKELINNGWKDVTPEGMAKNTNSREFIDPETGMKVRFDPGKPGANGFEGKDHYHVYNPNSTGKRDYYLDVNGNPVPKGSKASHIEP
;
A
#
# COMPACT_ATOMS: atom_id res chain seq x y z
N MET A 1 29.45 34.98 -50.65
CA MET A 1 28.54 33.91 -50.20
C MET A 1 29.39 32.68 -49.93
N LYS A 2 29.30 32.07 -48.73
CA LYS A 2 29.79 30.71 -48.39
C LYS A 2 31.32 30.48 -48.47
N ASP A 3 31.97 29.48 -47.84
CA ASP A 3 31.82 28.66 -46.61
C ASP A 3 33.15 27.85 -46.48
N ALA A 4 33.69 27.39 -45.34
CA ALA A 4 33.52 27.67 -43.90
C ALA A 4 34.75 27.13 -43.10
N THR A 5 34.83 27.37 -41.78
CA THR A 5 35.90 26.91 -40.86
C THR A 5 35.97 25.38 -40.68
N LEU A 6 37.17 24.82 -40.43
CA LEU A 6 37.32 23.52 -39.76
C LEU A 6 38.45 23.54 -38.72
N HIS A 7 38.11 23.37 -37.44
CA HIS A 7 39.05 23.28 -36.32
C HIS A 7 38.87 21.97 -35.53
N MET A 8 39.98 21.56 -34.93
CA MET A 8 40.26 20.29 -34.26
C MET A 8 39.17 19.68 -33.35
N THR A 9 38.94 18.38 -33.56
CA THR A 9 38.73 17.30 -32.57
C THR A 9 38.22 17.63 -31.16
N LYS A 10 37.08 17.03 -30.81
CA LYS A 10 36.99 16.09 -29.67
C LYS A 10 35.80 15.14 -29.86
N LYS A 11 36.05 13.83 -29.81
CA LYS A 11 34.96 12.85 -29.57
C LYS A 11 34.53 13.00 -28.11
N ILE A 12 33.23 13.13 -27.89
CA ILE A 12 32.58 12.78 -26.62
C ILE A 12 31.49 11.80 -27.01
N GLU A 13 31.57 10.58 -26.49
CA GLU A 13 30.64 9.52 -26.84
C GLU A 13 29.30 9.80 -26.15
N GLY A 14 28.21 9.72 -26.91
CA GLY A 14 26.88 9.93 -26.38
C GLY A 14 26.47 8.73 -25.51
N GLU A 15 26.41 8.93 -24.21
CA GLU A 15 25.86 7.93 -23.28
C GLU A 15 24.39 7.68 -23.63
N ALA A 16 24.07 6.46 -24.03
CA ALA A 16 22.71 6.07 -24.35
C ALA A 16 21.87 6.06 -23.06
N ILE A 17 20.82 6.89 -23.01
CA ILE A 17 19.77 6.83 -21.98
C ILE A 17 18.86 5.61 -22.18
N ASP A 18 19.45 4.42 -22.17
CA ASP A 18 18.74 3.17 -22.43
C ASP A 18 18.27 2.55 -21.11
N ARG A 19 16.94 2.59 -20.92
CA ARG A 19 16.13 1.78 -19.97
C ARG A 19 16.27 2.09 -18.48
N ILE A 20 15.27 2.80 -17.98
CA ILE A 20 14.82 2.75 -16.58
C ILE A 20 14.60 1.27 -16.17
N PRO A 21 15.37 0.71 -15.20
CA PRO A 21 15.04 -0.60 -14.64
C PRO A 21 13.74 -0.48 -13.82
N LYS A 22 12.79 -1.37 -14.11
CA LYS A 22 11.51 -1.45 -13.39
C LYS A 22 11.73 -1.73 -11.90
N SER A 23 10.88 -1.12 -11.08
CA SER A 23 10.72 -1.43 -9.66
C SER A 23 11.98 -1.22 -8.82
N SER A 24 12.38 0.04 -8.68
CA SER A 24 13.06 0.46 -7.46
C SER A 24 12.21 0.05 -6.26
N ASN A 25 12.76 -0.80 -5.39
CA ASN A 25 12.20 -1.03 -4.06
C ASN A 25 12.05 0.34 -3.39
N SER A 26 10.81 0.82 -3.27
CA SER A 26 10.52 2.06 -2.57
C SER A 26 10.66 1.78 -1.08
N SER A 27 11.91 1.82 -0.62
CA SER A 27 12.30 1.70 0.77
C SER A 27 11.78 2.95 1.49
N ILE A 28 10.49 2.93 1.84
CA ILE A 28 9.88 3.95 2.69
C ILE A 28 10.69 3.94 3.99
N LYS A 29 11.45 5.02 4.21
CA LYS A 29 12.47 5.12 5.24
C LYS A 29 11.81 5.41 6.61
N GLY A 30 10.99 4.46 7.05
CA GLY A 30 10.49 4.41 8.42
C GLY A 30 11.63 4.26 9.43
N THR A 31 11.33 4.55 10.69
CA THR A 31 12.28 4.59 11.83
C THR A 31 12.93 3.24 12.19
N GLY A 32 12.54 2.16 11.51
CA GLY A 32 13.12 0.82 11.63
C GLY A 32 12.34 -0.15 12.51
N LYS A 33 11.18 0.23 13.06
CA LYS A 33 10.30 -0.67 13.83
C LYS A 33 8.81 -0.44 13.55
N ALA A 34 8.41 -0.64 12.29
CA ALA A 34 7.01 -0.91 11.97
C ALA A 34 6.56 -2.14 12.77
N LYS A 35 5.78 -1.93 13.84
CA LYS A 35 5.30 -3.00 14.73
C LYS A 35 4.36 -3.96 13.99
N PHE A 36 3.61 -3.42 13.04
CA PHE A 36 2.58 -4.12 12.29
C PHE A 36 2.92 -4.21 10.79
N SER A 37 2.55 -5.33 10.19
CA SER A 37 2.71 -5.75 8.80
C SER A 37 1.45 -6.52 8.36
N THR A 38 1.36 -6.92 7.09
CA THR A 38 0.21 -7.63 6.51
C THR A 38 -0.18 -8.94 7.20
N ASN A 39 0.71 -9.52 8.01
CA ASN A 39 0.59 -10.83 8.64
C ASN A 39 0.58 -10.81 10.19
N ASN A 40 0.49 -9.64 10.83
CA ASN A 40 0.44 -9.55 12.31
C ASN A 40 -0.45 -8.40 12.83
N LEU A 41 -1.44 -7.96 12.04
CA LEU A 41 -2.40 -6.92 12.46
C LEU A 41 -3.15 -7.35 13.73
N PRO A 42 -3.41 -6.42 14.67
CA PRO A 42 -3.95 -6.77 15.98
C PRO A 42 -5.44 -7.08 15.93
N LYS A 43 -5.90 -7.97 16.81
CA LYS A 43 -7.32 -8.33 16.90
C LYS A 43 -8.22 -7.18 17.36
N ASP A 44 -7.75 -6.33 18.29
CA ASP A 44 -8.41 -5.06 18.58
C ASP A 44 -7.77 -3.94 17.72
N PRO A 45 -8.50 -3.33 16.76
CA PRO A 45 -7.98 -2.23 15.96
C PRO A 45 -7.55 -1.01 16.77
N LYS A 46 -8.01 -0.85 18.03
CA LYS A 46 -7.52 0.22 18.92
C LYS A 46 -6.03 0.08 19.24
N GLU A 47 -5.47 -1.13 19.14
CA GLU A 47 -4.02 -1.30 19.28
C GLU A 47 -3.25 -0.54 18.20
N LEU A 48 -3.78 -0.35 16.99
CA LEU A 48 -3.15 0.48 15.97
C LEU A 48 -2.99 1.92 16.49
N ILE A 49 -4.07 2.51 17.01
CA ILE A 49 -4.07 3.87 17.60
C ILE A 49 -3.11 3.96 18.80
N ASN A 50 -3.15 2.96 19.69
CA ASN A 50 -2.25 2.90 20.84
C ASN A 50 -0.76 2.77 20.45
N ASN A 51 -0.46 2.39 19.21
CA ASN A 51 0.89 2.33 18.64
C ASN A 51 1.11 3.41 17.55
N GLY A 52 0.40 4.54 17.64
CA GLY A 52 0.69 5.76 16.87
C GLY A 52 0.05 5.85 15.48
N TRP A 53 -0.76 4.87 15.08
CA TRP A 53 -1.53 4.96 13.84
C TRP A 53 -2.62 6.03 13.96
N LYS A 54 -3.05 6.56 12.81
CA LYS A 54 -4.12 7.56 12.74
C LYS A 54 -5.40 6.92 12.21
N ASP A 55 -6.52 7.15 12.90
CA ASP A 55 -7.86 6.93 12.33
C ASP A 55 -8.06 7.95 11.20
N VAL A 56 -8.35 7.44 10.01
CA VAL A 56 -8.64 8.19 8.78
C VAL A 56 -9.97 7.76 8.17
N THR A 57 -10.85 7.16 8.97
CA THR A 57 -12.19 6.72 8.57
C THR A 57 -12.99 7.91 8.02
N PRO A 58 -13.44 7.89 6.76
CA PRO A 58 -14.30 8.94 6.24
C PRO A 58 -15.59 9.05 7.06
N GLU A 59 -16.07 10.27 7.32
CA GLU A 59 -17.26 10.51 8.15
C GLU A 59 -18.49 9.71 7.68
N GLY A 60 -18.69 9.63 6.35
CA GLY A 60 -19.75 8.83 5.74
C GLY A 60 -19.60 7.31 5.96
N MET A 61 -18.37 6.79 6.10
CA MET A 61 -18.15 5.39 6.48
C MET A 61 -18.44 5.18 7.97
N ALA A 62 -17.92 6.06 8.83
CA ALA A 62 -18.10 5.99 10.28
C ALA A 62 -19.58 6.06 10.72
N LYS A 63 -20.41 6.83 9.99
CA LYS A 63 -21.86 6.96 10.22
C LYS A 63 -22.68 5.76 9.75
N ASN A 64 -22.29 5.14 8.64
CA ASN A 64 -23.10 4.10 7.97
C ASN A 64 -22.62 2.67 8.26
N THR A 65 -21.44 2.50 8.85
CA THR A 65 -20.80 1.19 9.08
C THR A 65 -19.97 1.17 10.37
N ASN A 66 -19.73 -0.04 10.90
CA ASN A 66 -18.77 -0.25 11.98
C ASN A 66 -17.32 -0.36 11.48
N SER A 67 -17.09 -0.32 10.15
CA SER A 67 -15.78 -0.35 9.52
C SER A 67 -14.95 0.87 9.88
N ARG A 68 -13.63 0.71 10.01
CA ARG A 68 -12.68 1.80 10.30
C ARG A 68 -11.48 1.74 9.38
N GLU A 69 -10.93 2.89 9.00
CA GLU A 69 -9.70 2.97 8.22
C GLU A 69 -8.58 3.61 9.05
N PHE A 70 -7.41 3.00 9.01
CA PHE A 70 -6.23 3.47 9.73
C PHE A 70 -5.05 3.63 8.79
N ILE A 71 -4.17 4.58 9.08
CA ILE A 71 -2.89 4.73 8.40
C ILE A 71 -1.74 4.77 9.40
N ASP A 72 -0.70 4.00 9.12
CA ASP A 72 0.60 4.10 9.77
C ASP A 72 1.34 5.34 9.24
N PRO A 73 1.63 6.35 10.08
CA PRO A 73 2.40 7.51 9.64
C PRO A 73 3.87 7.21 9.36
N GLU A 74 4.44 6.10 9.85
CA GLU A 74 5.85 5.73 9.62
C GLU A 74 6.07 5.03 8.27
N THR A 75 5.15 4.13 7.89
CA THR A 75 5.26 3.33 6.66
C THR A 75 4.32 3.76 5.54
N GLY A 76 3.31 4.58 5.84
CA GLY A 76 2.21 4.87 4.92
C GLY A 76 1.26 3.68 4.68
N MET A 77 1.43 2.56 5.40
CA MET A 77 0.52 1.41 5.28
C MET A 77 -0.89 1.83 5.71
N LYS A 78 -1.83 1.74 4.77
CA LYS A 78 -3.25 2.00 5.04
C LYS A 78 -3.99 0.67 5.13
N VAL A 79 -4.80 0.51 6.17
CA VAL A 79 -5.67 -0.66 6.37
C VAL A 79 -7.11 -0.23 6.59
N ARG A 80 -8.03 -1.14 6.31
CA ARG A 80 -9.43 -1.07 6.75
C ARG A 80 -9.71 -2.28 7.63
N PHE A 81 -10.30 -2.04 8.80
CA PHE A 81 -10.89 -3.07 9.65
C PHE A 81 -12.38 -3.20 9.36
N ASP A 82 -12.84 -4.42 9.19
CA ASP A 82 -14.25 -4.77 9.00
C ASP A 82 -14.67 -5.73 10.12
N PRO A 83 -15.48 -5.26 11.10
CA PRO A 83 -16.00 -6.11 12.16
C PRO A 83 -16.95 -7.19 11.63
N GLY A 84 -16.86 -8.38 12.21
CA GLY A 84 -17.77 -9.48 11.91
C GLY A 84 -19.21 -9.18 12.33
N LYS A 85 -20.17 -9.57 11.50
CA LYS A 85 -21.60 -9.49 11.79
C LYS A 85 -22.08 -10.82 12.39
N PRO A 86 -22.59 -10.83 13.65
CA PRO A 86 -23.09 -12.06 14.25
C PRO A 86 -24.16 -12.74 13.38
N GLY A 87 -23.98 -14.04 13.12
CA GLY A 87 -24.88 -14.84 12.28
C GLY A 87 -24.66 -14.73 10.76
N ALA A 88 -23.72 -13.90 10.29
CA ALA A 88 -23.32 -13.91 8.88
C ALA A 88 -22.35 -15.05 8.54
N ASN A 89 -22.32 -15.46 7.28
CA ASN A 89 -21.48 -16.55 6.79
C ASN A 89 -20.14 -16.04 6.20
N GLY A 90 -19.11 -16.89 6.23
CA GLY A 90 -17.80 -16.56 5.66
C GLY A 90 -17.10 -15.41 6.39
N PHE A 91 -16.35 -14.57 5.66
CA PHE A 91 -15.63 -13.44 6.25
C PHE A 91 -16.56 -12.34 6.77
N GLU A 92 -17.80 -12.22 6.28
CA GLU A 92 -18.76 -11.27 6.84
C GLU A 92 -19.13 -11.61 8.29
N GLY A 93 -19.00 -12.87 8.70
CA GLY A 93 -19.18 -13.33 10.09
C GLY A 93 -17.95 -13.19 11.00
N LYS A 94 -16.82 -12.68 10.48
CA LYS A 94 -15.54 -12.60 11.21
C LYS A 94 -14.97 -11.18 11.15
N ASP A 95 -14.31 -10.78 12.23
CA ASP A 95 -13.40 -9.63 12.20
C ASP A 95 -12.26 -9.90 11.20
N HIS A 96 -12.02 -8.97 10.28
CA HIS A 96 -10.94 -9.08 9.31
C HIS A 96 -10.43 -7.70 8.87
N TYR A 97 -9.24 -7.71 8.28
CA TYR A 97 -8.61 -6.55 7.67
C TYR A 97 -8.54 -6.66 6.15
N HIS A 98 -8.55 -5.49 5.51
CA HIS A 98 -8.06 -5.29 4.16
C HIS A 98 -6.86 -4.34 4.22
N VAL A 99 -5.70 -4.76 3.67
CA VAL A 99 -4.54 -3.87 3.51
C VAL A 99 -4.58 -3.27 2.11
N TYR A 100 -4.52 -1.95 1.99
CA TYR A 100 -4.50 -1.27 0.69
C TYR A 100 -3.16 -1.44 -0.01
N ASN A 101 -3.17 -1.77 -1.29
CA ASN A 101 -1.95 -1.72 -2.11
C ASN A 101 -1.61 -0.25 -2.43
N PRO A 102 -0.49 0.32 -1.93
CA PRO A 102 -0.13 1.71 -2.23
C PRO A 102 0.17 1.95 -3.71
N ASN A 103 0.48 0.89 -4.47
CA ASN A 103 0.75 0.92 -5.91
C ASN A 103 -0.44 0.46 -6.76
N SER A 104 -1.66 0.42 -6.19
CA SER A 104 -2.87 -0.04 -6.88
C SER A 104 -3.17 0.79 -8.12
N THR A 105 -3.24 0.14 -9.28
CA THR A 105 -3.67 0.73 -10.56
C THR A 105 -5.17 0.55 -10.83
N GLY A 106 -5.85 -0.35 -10.11
CA GLY A 106 -7.30 -0.52 -10.24
C GLY A 106 -7.89 -1.62 -9.35
N LYS A 107 -8.93 -2.31 -9.83
CA LYS A 107 -9.64 -3.33 -9.04
C LYS A 107 -8.92 -4.68 -8.99
N ARG A 108 -7.91 -4.92 -9.84
CA ARG A 108 -7.20 -6.21 -9.97
C ARG A 108 -6.04 -6.39 -8.99
N ASP A 109 -5.62 -5.28 -8.39
CA ASP A 109 -4.43 -5.10 -7.57
C ASP A 109 -4.72 -4.14 -6.40
N TYR A 110 -5.97 -4.10 -5.94
CA TYR A 110 -6.49 -3.07 -5.04
C TYR A 110 -6.02 -3.23 -3.58
N TYR A 111 -5.83 -4.48 -3.17
CA TYR A 111 -5.42 -4.85 -1.82
C TYR A 111 -4.13 -5.67 -1.86
N LEU A 112 -3.52 -5.87 -0.69
CA LEU A 112 -2.46 -6.86 -0.48
C LEU A 112 -3.05 -8.10 0.21
N ASP A 113 -2.47 -9.27 -0.07
CA ASP A 113 -2.69 -10.48 0.73
C ASP A 113 -1.82 -10.48 2.01
N VAL A 114 -1.95 -11.53 2.82
CA VAL A 114 -1.17 -11.72 4.06
C VAL A 114 0.35 -11.67 3.84
N ASN A 115 0.84 -12.03 2.65
CA ASN A 115 2.27 -12.02 2.31
C ASN A 115 2.74 -10.71 1.65
N GLY A 116 1.83 -9.74 1.45
CA GLY A 116 2.13 -8.48 0.76
C GLY A 116 1.98 -8.54 -0.77
N ASN A 117 1.42 -9.60 -1.36
CA ASN A 117 1.20 -9.65 -2.81
C ASN A 117 -0.05 -8.86 -3.21
N PRO A 118 -0.02 -8.08 -4.32
CA PRO A 118 -1.22 -7.43 -4.84
C PRO A 118 -2.29 -8.44 -5.27
N VAL A 119 -3.54 -8.21 -4.81
CA VAL A 119 -4.70 -9.07 -5.10
C VAL A 119 -5.95 -8.26 -5.48
N PRO A 120 -6.89 -8.86 -6.24
CA PRO A 120 -8.12 -8.19 -6.63
C PRO A 120 -9.02 -7.82 -5.44
N LYS A 121 -9.76 -6.72 -5.60
CA LYS A 121 -10.82 -6.33 -4.66
C LYS A 121 -11.90 -7.41 -4.58
N GLY A 122 -12.20 -7.87 -3.37
CA GLY A 122 -13.18 -8.94 -3.13
C GLY A 122 -12.64 -10.36 -3.34
N SER A 123 -11.34 -10.53 -3.62
CA SER A 123 -10.70 -11.84 -3.60
C SER A 123 -10.68 -12.43 -2.18
N LYS A 124 -10.71 -13.76 -2.06
CA LYS A 124 -10.59 -14.42 -0.74
C LYS A 124 -9.32 -13.98 -0.01
N ALA A 125 -8.20 -13.93 -0.73
CA ALA A 125 -6.88 -13.58 -0.20
C ALA A 125 -6.76 -12.13 0.33
N SER A 126 -7.66 -11.21 -0.07
CA SER A 126 -7.64 -9.85 0.49
C SER A 126 -8.22 -9.74 1.90
N HIS A 127 -8.89 -10.77 2.42
CA HIS A 127 -9.45 -10.77 3.78
C HIS A 127 -8.41 -11.40 4.72
N ILE A 128 -7.78 -10.56 5.54
CA ILE A 128 -6.72 -10.97 6.47
C ILE A 128 -7.35 -11.13 7.86
N GLU A 129 -7.32 -12.34 8.40
CA GLU A 129 -7.73 -12.61 9.78
C GLU A 129 -6.60 -12.15 10.75
N PRO A 130 -6.92 -11.50 11.89
CA PRO A 130 -5.95 -11.08 12.90
C PRO A 130 -5.56 -12.16 13.92
#